data_AF-A0A7J5AFD3-F1
#
_entry.id   AF-A0A7J5AFD3-F1
#
_cell.length_a   1.000
_cell.length_b   1.000
_cell.length_c   1.000
_cell.angle_alpha   90.00
_cell.angle_beta   90.00
_cell.angle_gamma   90.00
#
_symmetry.space_group_name_H-M   'P 1'
#
loop_
_entity.id
_entity.type
_entity.pdbx_description
1 polymer ?
#
loop_
_entity_poly.entity_id
_entity_poly.type
_entity_poly.pdbx_seq_one_letter_code
_entity_poly.pdbx_strand_id
1 'polypeptide(L)'
;MMNYLKIFIIVVFSFHVTFGQIEKEVVAPYNIKTISFVQNAQNTIPIFKLGDSFQLQFDDLYGNEANYYYKFVHCDYDWKPSQLSINEYLRGFDDIRIQDYANSFNTLQLYSHYKIQFPNKNTSLLVSGNYMIKILNEDREVVFSRKFILYEDLVSVPMQIKVARNVKDVNSKHNLDFAVKSTNIIFQSPLKNVKVLLLQNGQISTGITDVKPMYTIGNDLIYKYDAETQFWAENEYLFFENKDIRSANNSIGRIESGGGTYNAYLYTNNARGKNPYTFFPDANGNFIVKNINAENNEVEADYAWIFFSLSAPSYYGKDGIYVSGMFNNFALSPEYKMDYNTTKGIYEKAIMIKQGFTNYKYVIADKTGKVDAENAIDGNYYQTESNYFAIVYYRENNQRYDRVIGKGVASSTNIIN
;
A
#
# COMPACT_ATOMS: atom_id res chain seq x y z
N MET A 1 7.06 78.69 -0.71
CA MET A 1 5.78 77.99 -0.98
C MET A 1 6.08 76.89 -1.98
N MET A 2 5.64 75.66 -1.70
CA MET A 2 5.74 74.42 -2.51
C MET A 2 7.14 73.82 -2.73
N ASN A 3 7.35 72.50 -2.70
CA ASN A 3 6.68 71.39 -2.01
C ASN A 3 7.61 70.18 -2.14
N TYR A 4 7.71 69.39 -1.08
CA TYR A 4 8.47 68.15 -1.01
C TYR A 4 7.85 67.06 -1.89
N LEU A 5 8.67 66.25 -2.58
CA LEU A 5 8.28 64.90 -2.97
C LEU A 5 9.50 63.96 -2.99
N LYS A 6 9.79 63.34 -1.84
CA LYS A 6 10.67 62.17 -1.77
C LYS A 6 9.80 60.94 -2.03
N ILE A 7 10.01 60.28 -3.17
CA ILE A 7 9.41 58.98 -3.47
C ILE A 7 10.25 57.91 -2.78
N PHE A 8 9.69 57.30 -1.73
CA PHE A 8 10.26 56.17 -1.03
C PHE A 8 9.66 54.89 -1.63
N ILE A 9 10.44 54.16 -2.44
CA ILE A 9 10.04 52.83 -2.94
C ILE A 9 10.18 51.83 -1.78
N ILE A 10 9.04 51.38 -1.25
CA ILE A 10 8.95 50.26 -0.31
C ILE A 10 8.81 49.00 -1.17
N VAL A 11 9.91 48.25 -1.33
CA VAL A 11 9.86 46.89 -1.88
C VAL A 11 9.34 45.97 -0.78
N VAL A 12 8.04 45.70 -0.78
CA VAL A 12 7.43 44.66 0.05
C VAL A 12 7.84 43.31 -0.53
N PHE A 13 8.84 42.67 0.07
CA PHE A 13 9.11 41.24 -0.14
C PHE A 13 7.95 40.44 0.49
N SER A 14 6.95 40.08 -0.31
CA SER A 14 5.99 39.05 0.04
C SER A 14 6.72 37.70 0.08
N PHE A 15 7.15 37.29 1.27
CA PHE A 15 7.53 35.91 1.54
C PHE A 15 6.28 35.04 1.37
N HIS A 16 6.05 34.55 0.16
CA HIS A 16 5.15 33.43 -0.05
C HIS A 16 5.84 32.20 0.55
N VAL A 17 5.44 31.84 1.78
CA VAL A 17 5.71 30.52 2.33
C VAL A 17 4.90 29.54 1.49
N THR A 18 5.53 28.99 0.45
CA THR A 18 4.97 27.88 -0.31
C THR A 18 4.98 26.67 0.62
N PHE A 19 3.85 26.38 1.25
CA PHE A 19 3.67 25.09 1.90
C PHE A 19 3.77 24.01 0.83
N GLY A 20 4.70 23.06 0.99
CA GLY A 20 4.78 21.89 0.11
C GLY A 20 3.43 21.18 0.08
N GLN A 21 2.91 20.95 -1.12
CA GLN A 21 1.68 20.17 -1.29
C GLN A 21 1.98 18.71 -0.91
N ILE A 22 1.00 18.04 -0.30
CA ILE A 22 1.10 16.61 -0.01
C ILE A 22 1.30 15.87 -1.33
N GLU A 23 2.34 15.04 -1.39
CA GLU A 23 2.61 14.22 -2.55
C GLU A 23 1.59 13.07 -2.60
N LYS A 24 0.80 13.04 -3.67
CA LYS A 24 -0.23 12.02 -3.89
C LYS A 24 0.26 10.99 -4.90
N GLU A 25 -0.13 9.74 -4.68
CA GLU A 25 0.14 8.71 -5.67
C GLU A 25 -0.66 8.98 -6.96
N VAL A 26 -0.01 8.79 -8.10
CA VAL A 26 -0.64 8.78 -9.41
C VAL A 26 -1.08 7.36 -9.70
N VAL A 27 -2.39 7.18 -9.90
CA VAL A 27 -2.98 5.89 -10.27
C VAL A 27 -2.47 5.51 -11.65
N ALA A 28 -2.07 4.24 -11.80
CA ALA A 28 -1.56 3.74 -13.06
C ALA A 28 -2.65 3.71 -14.13
N PRO A 29 -2.31 4.01 -15.41
CA PRO A 29 -3.24 3.80 -16.51
C PRO A 29 -3.54 2.31 -16.68
N TYR A 30 -4.60 2.00 -17.42
CA TYR A 30 -5.10 0.63 -17.55
C TYR A 30 -4.05 -0.36 -18.06
N ASN A 31 -3.18 0.05 -18.98
CA ASN A 31 -2.16 -0.80 -19.57
C ASN A 31 -1.05 -1.18 -18.58
N ILE A 32 -0.85 -0.45 -17.49
CA ILE A 32 0.14 -0.80 -16.47
C ILE A 32 -0.51 -1.65 -15.38
N LYS A 33 -0.04 -2.89 -15.24
CA LYS A 33 -0.57 -3.87 -14.28
C LYS A 33 0.52 -4.49 -13.42
N THR A 34 0.07 -5.20 -12.38
CA THR A 34 0.93 -6.02 -11.51
C THR A 34 2.12 -5.23 -10.93
N ILE A 35 1.88 -3.98 -10.55
CA ILE A 35 2.91 -3.17 -9.90
C ILE A 35 3.15 -3.75 -8.51
N SER A 36 4.36 -4.26 -8.26
CA SER A 36 4.75 -4.79 -6.95
C SER A 36 6.15 -4.41 -6.55
N PHE A 37 6.37 -4.35 -5.24
CA PHE A 37 7.71 -4.42 -4.71
C PHE A 37 8.09 -5.85 -4.38
N VAL A 38 9.28 -6.25 -4.80
CA VAL A 38 9.79 -7.61 -4.64
C VAL A 38 11.09 -7.59 -3.84
N GLN A 39 11.18 -8.45 -2.83
CA GLN A 39 12.40 -8.68 -2.07
C GLN A 39 12.57 -10.18 -1.87
N ASN A 40 13.77 -10.71 -2.08
CA ASN A 40 14.06 -12.16 -2.00
C ASN A 40 13.10 -13.00 -2.87
N ALA A 41 12.80 -12.52 -4.09
CA ALA A 41 11.89 -13.14 -5.05
C ALA A 41 10.43 -13.32 -4.54
N GLN A 42 10.02 -12.54 -3.54
CA GLN A 42 8.64 -12.52 -3.04
C GLN A 42 8.08 -11.10 -3.04
N ASN A 43 6.80 -10.97 -3.37
CA ASN A 43 6.06 -9.74 -3.19
C ASN A 43 6.01 -9.38 -1.71
N THR A 44 6.31 -8.12 -1.40
CA THR A 44 6.38 -7.61 -0.04
C THR A 44 5.77 -6.22 0.06
N ILE A 45 5.42 -5.84 1.29
CA ILE A 45 4.93 -4.49 1.59
C ILE A 45 6.08 -3.48 1.38
N PRO A 46 5.78 -2.22 1.04
CA PRO A 46 6.78 -1.24 0.63
C PRO A 46 7.52 -0.61 1.82
N ILE A 47 8.11 -1.43 2.70
CA ILE A 47 8.82 -1.03 3.92
C ILE A 47 10.14 -1.80 4.00
N PHE A 48 11.25 -1.13 3.69
CA PHE A 48 12.57 -1.73 3.56
C PHE A 48 13.56 -1.16 4.56
N LYS A 49 14.53 -1.95 5.02
CA LYS A 49 15.63 -1.42 5.81
C LYS A 49 16.56 -0.63 4.89
N LEU A 50 17.06 0.51 5.36
CA LEU A 50 18.01 1.31 4.61
C LEU A 50 19.27 0.48 4.31
N GLY A 51 19.61 0.39 3.02
CA GLY A 51 20.73 -0.42 2.52
C GLY A 51 20.33 -1.80 2.01
N ASP A 52 19.13 -2.31 2.35
CA ASP A 52 18.63 -3.57 1.80
C ASP A 52 18.24 -3.42 0.33
N SER A 53 18.39 -4.52 -0.40
CA SER A 53 18.00 -4.60 -1.81
C SER A 53 16.51 -4.90 -1.97
N PHE A 54 15.82 -4.17 -2.83
CA PHE A 54 14.43 -4.43 -3.25
C PHE A 54 14.22 -4.05 -4.72
N GLN A 55 13.21 -4.62 -5.36
CA GLN A 55 12.84 -4.34 -6.74
C GLN A 55 11.48 -3.67 -6.82
N LEU A 56 11.29 -2.83 -7.82
CA LEU A 56 9.97 -2.50 -8.36
C LEU A 56 9.78 -3.28 -9.66
N GLN A 57 8.69 -4.02 -9.76
CA GLN A 57 8.28 -4.74 -10.97
C GLN A 57 6.90 -4.26 -11.43
N PHE A 58 6.66 -4.24 -12.73
CA PHE A 58 5.36 -3.96 -13.33
C PHE A 58 5.30 -4.44 -14.78
N ASP A 59 4.10 -4.64 -15.31
CA ASP A 59 3.87 -5.06 -16.69
C ASP A 59 3.17 -3.96 -17.49
N ASP A 60 3.57 -3.75 -18.74
CA ASP A 60 2.84 -2.97 -19.73
C ASP A 60 2.12 -3.89 -20.73
N LEU A 61 0.78 -3.88 -20.69
CA LEU A 61 -0.09 -4.74 -21.50
C LEU A 61 -0.12 -4.40 -22.99
N TYR A 62 0.58 -3.37 -23.45
CA TYR A 62 0.74 -3.13 -24.90
C TYR A 62 1.71 -4.12 -25.56
N GLY A 63 2.60 -4.75 -24.78
CA GLY A 63 3.65 -5.61 -25.33
C GLY A 63 4.64 -4.87 -26.23
N ASN A 64 4.78 -3.56 -26.04
CA ASN A 64 5.75 -2.73 -26.72
C ASN A 64 6.94 -2.41 -25.79
N GLU A 65 8.09 -2.19 -26.40
CA GLU A 65 9.33 -1.87 -25.69
C GLU A 65 9.42 -0.36 -25.38
N ALA A 66 8.38 0.16 -24.71
CA ALA A 66 8.26 1.55 -24.35
C ALA A 66 9.40 2.03 -23.42
N ASN A 67 9.77 3.30 -23.57
CA ASN A 67 10.80 3.91 -22.75
C ASN A 67 10.21 4.45 -21.45
N TYR A 68 10.41 3.73 -20.35
CA TYR A 68 10.08 4.20 -19.00
C TYR A 68 11.30 4.71 -18.24
N TYR A 69 11.10 5.75 -17.44
CA TYR A 69 12.11 6.37 -16.59
C TYR A 69 11.64 6.37 -15.14
N TYR A 70 12.55 6.43 -14.16
CA TYR A 70 12.17 6.54 -12.75
C TYR A 70 12.71 7.80 -12.09
N LYS A 71 11.92 8.40 -11.19
CA LYS A 71 12.32 9.49 -10.29
C LYS A 71 11.96 9.18 -8.85
N PHE A 72 12.72 9.76 -7.92
CA PHE A 72 12.42 9.70 -6.50
C PHE A 72 12.04 11.07 -5.96
N VAL A 73 11.13 11.07 -5.01
CA VAL A 73 10.83 12.23 -4.16
C VAL A 73 10.93 11.77 -2.72
N HIS A 74 11.87 12.32 -1.97
CA HIS A 74 11.93 12.13 -0.52
C HIS A 74 10.84 12.98 0.14
N CYS A 75 10.08 12.40 1.07
CA CYS A 75 9.01 13.07 1.80
C CYS A 75 9.22 13.01 3.31
N ASP A 76 8.63 13.98 4.02
CA ASP A 76 8.47 13.95 5.47
C ASP A 76 7.31 13.01 5.89
N TYR A 77 7.05 12.92 7.20
CA TYR A 77 6.02 12.07 7.79
C TYR A 77 4.64 12.21 7.15
N ASP A 78 4.26 13.43 6.76
CA ASP A 78 2.95 13.77 6.19
C ASP A 78 2.91 13.65 4.65
N TRP A 79 3.91 13.00 4.06
CA TRP A 79 4.08 12.84 2.62
C TRP A 79 4.29 14.14 1.84
N LYS A 80 4.59 15.26 2.50
CA LYS A 80 5.09 16.45 1.79
C LYS A 80 6.54 16.23 1.38
N PRO A 81 6.96 16.66 0.17
CA PRO A 81 8.37 16.64 -0.20
C PRO A 81 9.22 17.31 0.88
N SER A 82 10.29 16.63 1.31
CA SER A 82 11.19 17.18 2.32
C SER A 82 12.01 18.32 1.71
N GLN A 83 12.67 19.09 2.58
CA GLN A 83 13.59 20.14 2.16
C GLN A 83 14.94 19.62 1.66
N LEU A 84 15.15 18.29 1.62
CA LEU A 84 16.40 17.71 1.13
C LEU A 84 16.50 17.90 -0.39
N SER A 85 17.65 18.37 -0.85
CA SER A 85 18.01 18.31 -2.26
C SER A 85 18.31 16.86 -2.69
N ILE A 86 18.18 16.56 -3.98
CA ILE A 86 18.35 15.19 -4.52
C ILE A 86 19.70 14.59 -4.07
N ASN A 87 20.78 15.36 -4.15
CA ASN A 87 22.13 14.90 -3.77
C ASN A 87 22.29 14.57 -2.27
N GLU A 88 21.37 15.02 -1.41
CA GLU A 88 21.40 14.71 0.03
C GLU A 88 20.81 13.33 0.33
N TYR A 89 19.82 12.87 -0.46
CA TYR A 89 19.16 11.58 -0.23
C TYR A 89 19.44 10.52 -1.29
N LEU A 90 20.04 10.91 -2.42
CA LEU A 90 20.32 10.03 -3.55
C LEU A 90 21.77 10.19 -3.99
N ARG A 91 22.48 9.06 -4.12
CA ARG A 91 23.79 8.97 -4.79
C ARG A 91 23.58 8.46 -6.21
N GLY A 92 24.17 9.19 -7.15
CA GLY A 92 24.08 8.90 -8.59
C GLY A 92 22.98 9.75 -9.22
N PHE A 93 22.14 9.15 -10.06
CA PHE A 93 21.11 9.88 -10.81
C PHE A 93 19.73 9.27 -10.60
N ASP A 94 18.71 10.09 -10.72
CA ASP A 94 17.37 9.67 -11.10
C ASP A 94 17.11 10.07 -12.57
N ASP A 95 15.87 9.97 -13.04
CA ASP A 95 15.51 10.20 -14.45
C ASP A 95 16.24 9.28 -15.43
N ILE A 96 16.47 8.03 -15.01
CA ILE A 96 17.18 7.03 -15.79
C ILE A 96 16.18 6.10 -16.44
N ARG A 97 16.42 5.78 -17.71
CA ARG A 97 15.64 4.77 -18.45
C ARG A 97 15.79 3.40 -17.78
N ILE A 98 14.67 2.70 -17.62
CA ILE A 98 14.63 1.30 -17.21
C ILE A 98 15.17 0.45 -18.37
N GLN A 99 16.31 -0.21 -18.14
CA GLN A 99 16.97 -1.03 -19.16
C GLN A 99 16.59 -2.51 -19.06
N ASP A 100 16.16 -2.96 -17.89
CA ASP A 100 15.87 -4.35 -17.60
C ASP A 100 14.38 -4.62 -17.79
N TYR A 101 14.05 -5.16 -18.96
CA TYR A 101 12.71 -5.57 -19.32
C TYR A 101 12.74 -6.81 -20.22
N ALA A 102 11.65 -7.56 -20.23
CA ALA A 102 11.48 -8.74 -21.07
C ALA A 102 10.04 -8.83 -21.58
N ASN A 103 9.86 -9.22 -22.84
CA ASN A 103 8.54 -9.44 -23.41
C ASN A 103 7.93 -10.75 -22.91
N SER A 104 6.61 -10.78 -22.81
CA SER A 104 5.84 -11.96 -22.49
C SER A 104 6.12 -13.09 -23.47
N PHE A 105 6.22 -14.32 -22.97
CA PHE A 105 6.55 -15.50 -23.77
C PHE A 105 5.43 -16.53 -23.69
N ASN A 106 4.92 -16.94 -24.87
CA ASN A 106 3.84 -17.93 -25.01
C ASN A 106 2.54 -17.60 -24.24
N THR A 107 2.20 -16.31 -24.09
CA THR A 107 0.95 -15.84 -23.48
C THR A 107 -0.06 -15.37 -24.54
N LEU A 108 -1.36 -15.38 -24.21
CA LEU A 108 -2.39 -14.77 -25.06
C LEU A 108 -2.42 -13.25 -24.92
N GLN A 109 -2.33 -12.75 -23.69
CA GLN A 109 -2.14 -11.33 -23.45
C GLN A 109 -0.65 -11.02 -23.60
N LEU A 110 -0.31 -10.25 -24.63
CA LEU A 110 1.05 -9.72 -24.78
C LEU A 110 1.31 -8.64 -23.73
N TYR A 111 2.51 -8.65 -23.14
CA TYR A 111 2.96 -7.59 -22.26
C TYR A 111 4.49 -7.48 -22.26
N SER A 112 4.99 -6.35 -21.78
CA SER A 112 6.42 -6.15 -21.51
C SER A 112 6.60 -6.00 -20.00
N HIS A 113 7.37 -6.91 -19.40
CA HIS A 113 7.67 -6.95 -17.99
C HIS A 113 8.90 -6.07 -17.70
N TYR A 114 8.73 -5.05 -16.87
CA TYR A 114 9.80 -4.15 -16.45
C TYR A 114 10.21 -4.46 -15.02
N LYS A 115 11.52 -4.45 -14.76
CA LYS A 115 12.06 -4.60 -13.41
C LYS A 115 13.18 -3.60 -13.14
N ILE A 116 13.22 -3.12 -11.91
CA ILE A 116 14.25 -2.18 -11.45
C ILE A 116 14.67 -2.57 -10.05
N GLN A 117 15.95 -2.91 -9.87
CA GLN A 117 16.54 -3.17 -8.57
C GLN A 117 17.08 -1.87 -7.96
N PHE A 118 16.89 -1.70 -6.64
CA PHE A 118 17.56 -0.70 -5.83
C PHE A 118 18.29 -1.36 -4.66
N PRO A 119 19.47 -0.87 -4.25
CA PRO A 119 20.31 0.03 -5.03
C PRO A 119 20.79 -0.63 -6.34
N ASN A 120 21.20 0.17 -7.32
CA ASN A 120 21.82 -0.30 -8.57
C ASN A 120 23.06 0.54 -8.91
N LYS A 121 23.69 0.23 -10.05
CA LYS A 121 24.92 0.90 -10.53
C LYS A 121 24.82 2.43 -10.62
N ASN A 122 23.61 2.95 -10.84
CA ASN A 122 23.37 4.38 -11.06
C ASN A 122 22.65 5.08 -9.91
N THR A 123 21.97 4.34 -9.02
CA THR A 123 21.11 4.94 -8.00
C THR A 123 21.20 4.19 -6.68
N SER A 124 21.51 4.92 -5.61
CA SER A 124 21.49 4.42 -4.24
C SER A 124 20.88 5.47 -3.30
N LEU A 125 19.93 5.06 -2.46
CA LEU A 125 19.26 5.92 -1.50
C LEU A 125 20.08 5.97 -0.21
N LEU A 126 20.34 7.19 0.29
CA LEU A 126 21.34 7.46 1.32
C LEU A 126 20.75 7.66 2.72
N VAL A 127 19.47 8.01 2.81
CA VAL A 127 18.80 8.36 4.08
C VAL A 127 17.51 7.58 4.26
N SER A 128 17.12 7.37 5.51
CA SER A 128 15.79 6.85 5.86
C SER A 128 14.72 7.89 5.64
N GLY A 129 13.45 7.47 5.63
CA GLY A 129 12.35 8.38 5.39
C GLY A 129 11.28 7.78 4.48
N ASN A 130 10.33 8.63 4.13
CA ASN A 130 9.31 8.33 3.15
C ASN A 130 9.85 8.64 1.75
N TYR A 131 9.55 7.77 0.80
CA TYR A 131 9.90 7.99 -0.59
C TYR A 131 8.71 7.72 -1.49
N MET A 132 8.57 8.54 -2.53
CA MET A 132 7.71 8.24 -3.67
C MET A 132 8.58 7.95 -4.88
N ILE A 133 8.45 6.75 -5.44
CA ILE A 133 8.98 6.43 -6.77
C ILE A 133 7.93 6.80 -7.81
N LYS A 134 8.34 7.56 -8.82
CA LYS A 134 7.52 7.95 -9.97
C LYS A 134 8.07 7.26 -11.20
N ILE A 135 7.22 6.58 -11.96
CA ILE A 135 7.55 6.05 -13.28
C ILE A 135 7.01 7.03 -14.32
N LEU A 136 7.89 7.43 -15.24
CA LEU A 136 7.60 8.42 -16.27
C LEU A 136 7.70 7.81 -17.67
N ASN A 137 6.91 8.30 -18.61
CA ASN A 137 7.01 7.95 -20.02
C ASN A 137 8.16 8.72 -20.71
N GLU A 138 8.30 8.54 -22.02
CA GLU A 138 9.32 9.19 -22.84
C GLU A 138 9.25 10.72 -22.78
N ASP A 139 8.03 11.27 -22.73
CA ASP A 139 7.73 12.70 -22.61
C ASP A 139 7.89 13.27 -21.19
N ARG A 140 8.36 12.46 -20.23
CA ARG A 140 8.52 12.82 -18.81
C ARG A 140 7.21 13.13 -18.08
N GLU A 141 6.10 12.58 -18.55
CA GLU A 141 4.84 12.57 -17.83
C GLU A 141 4.78 11.38 -16.86
N VAL A 142 4.22 11.61 -15.68
CA VAL A 142 4.10 10.55 -14.66
C VAL A 142 3.01 9.55 -15.07
N VAL A 143 3.42 8.31 -15.31
CA VAL A 143 2.54 7.18 -15.64
C VAL A 143 1.89 6.65 -14.37
N PHE A 144 2.70 6.41 -13.33
CA PHE A 144 2.22 6.05 -12.01
C PHE A 144 3.25 6.42 -10.96
N SER A 145 2.83 6.42 -9.69
CA SER A 145 3.77 6.49 -8.57
C SER A 145 3.39 5.56 -7.43
N ARG A 146 4.39 5.19 -6.62
CA ARG A 146 4.22 4.33 -5.45
C ARG A 146 5.01 4.86 -4.26
N LYS A 147 4.38 4.80 -3.10
CA LYS A 147 4.97 5.08 -1.79
C LYS A 147 5.78 3.87 -1.33
N PHE A 148 6.94 4.15 -0.75
CA PHE A 148 7.67 3.19 0.06
C PHE A 148 8.42 3.90 1.19
N ILE A 149 8.82 3.14 2.20
CA ILE A 149 9.43 3.65 3.42
C ILE A 149 10.77 2.95 3.61
N LEU A 150 11.83 3.73 3.84
CA LEU A 150 13.15 3.22 4.24
C LEU A 150 13.36 3.47 5.74
N TYR A 151 13.61 2.41 6.52
CA TYR A 151 13.83 2.51 7.96
C TYR A 151 15.25 2.17 8.38
N GLU A 152 15.71 2.81 9.45
CA GLU A 152 16.91 2.43 10.20
C GLU A 152 16.52 1.59 11.43
N ASP A 153 17.49 0.88 11.99
CA ASP A 153 17.29 -0.02 13.13
C ASP A 153 17.98 0.53 14.38
N LEU A 154 17.56 1.74 14.78
CA LEU A 154 18.20 2.52 15.86
C LEU A 154 17.45 2.41 17.20
N VAL A 155 16.18 2.00 17.14
CA VAL A 155 15.31 1.86 18.30
C VAL A 155 14.56 0.53 18.25
N SER A 156 14.32 -0.04 19.43
CA SER A 156 13.47 -1.21 19.57
C SER A 156 12.02 -0.76 19.74
N VAL A 157 11.12 -1.41 19.00
CA VAL A 157 9.69 -1.12 19.05
C VAL A 157 8.93 -2.41 19.41
N PRO A 158 8.97 -2.84 20.69
CA PRO A 158 8.19 -3.99 21.13
C PRO A 158 6.70 -3.66 21.01
N MET A 159 5.97 -4.55 20.33
CA MET A 159 4.55 -4.43 20.06
C MET A 159 3.81 -5.68 20.51
N GLN A 160 2.55 -5.50 20.90
CA GLN A 160 1.63 -6.60 21.17
C GLN A 160 0.22 -6.21 20.72
N ILE A 161 -0.53 -7.20 20.26
CA ILE A 161 -1.93 -7.03 19.90
C ILE A 161 -2.79 -7.51 21.06
N LYS A 162 -3.79 -6.69 21.40
CA LYS A 162 -4.75 -6.97 22.45
C LYS A 162 -6.16 -6.85 21.94
N VAL A 163 -7.08 -7.48 22.67
CA VAL A 163 -8.50 -7.22 22.47
C VAL A 163 -8.83 -5.79 22.93
N ALA A 164 -9.76 -5.13 22.25
CA ALA A 164 -10.24 -3.82 22.67
C ALA A 164 -10.87 -3.89 24.09
N ARG A 165 -10.59 -2.89 24.93
CA ARG A 165 -11.12 -2.85 26.30
C ARG A 165 -12.60 -2.46 26.37
N ASN A 166 -13.06 -1.66 25.42
CA ASN A 166 -14.46 -1.27 25.36
C ASN A 166 -15.31 -2.48 24.99
N VAL A 167 -16.30 -2.80 25.82
CA VAL A 167 -17.21 -3.95 25.64
C VAL A 167 -17.91 -3.93 24.27
N LYS A 168 -18.14 -2.74 23.70
CA LYS A 168 -18.74 -2.61 22.36
C LYS A 168 -17.80 -3.01 21.23
N ASP A 169 -16.49 -2.88 21.43
CA ASP A 169 -15.45 -3.05 20.41
C ASP A 169 -14.69 -4.38 20.56
N VAL A 170 -14.85 -5.06 21.70
CA VAL A 170 -14.09 -6.27 22.10
C VAL A 170 -14.11 -7.37 21.02
N ASN A 171 -15.22 -7.52 20.30
CA ASN A 171 -15.37 -8.58 19.30
C ASN A 171 -14.96 -8.17 17.88
N SER A 172 -14.68 -6.88 17.65
CA SER A 172 -14.57 -6.30 16.31
C SER A 172 -13.31 -5.46 16.08
N LYS A 173 -12.48 -5.23 17.11
CA LYS A 173 -11.27 -4.42 17.00
C LYS A 173 -10.04 -5.08 17.60
N HIS A 174 -8.89 -4.73 17.04
CA HIS A 174 -7.57 -5.02 17.57
C HIS A 174 -6.96 -3.74 18.15
N ASN A 175 -6.49 -3.82 19.40
CA ASN A 175 -5.81 -2.74 20.09
C ASN A 175 -4.29 -2.96 20.05
N LEU A 176 -3.53 -1.94 19.65
CA LEU A 176 -2.08 -2.02 19.59
C LEU A 176 -1.48 -1.34 20.83
N ASP A 177 -0.81 -2.13 21.66
CA ASP A 177 0.05 -1.66 22.73
C ASP A 177 1.50 -1.75 22.25
N PHE A 178 2.27 -0.66 22.40
CA PHE A 178 3.68 -0.67 22.04
C PHE A 178 4.50 0.35 22.84
N ALA A 179 5.82 0.23 22.71
CA ALA A 179 6.75 1.23 23.22
C ALA A 179 7.80 1.55 22.16
N VAL A 180 8.40 2.73 22.24
CA VAL A 180 9.60 3.10 21.50
C VAL A 180 10.73 3.20 22.51
N LYS A 181 11.71 2.30 22.40
CA LYS A 181 12.82 2.17 23.33
C LYS A 181 14.14 2.41 22.62
N SER A 182 14.97 3.28 23.17
CA SER A 182 16.30 3.53 22.60
C SER A 182 17.36 3.60 23.69
N THR A 183 18.47 2.90 23.44
CA THR A 183 19.73 3.05 24.18
C THR A 183 20.68 4.04 23.50
N ASN A 184 20.42 4.37 22.24
CA ASN A 184 21.36 5.12 21.38
C ASN A 184 20.90 6.57 21.13
N ILE A 185 19.60 6.84 21.23
CA ILE A 185 19.00 8.16 20.98
C ILE A 185 18.34 8.63 22.26
N ILE A 186 18.72 9.81 22.75
CA ILE A 186 17.99 10.50 23.81
C ILE A 186 16.94 11.39 23.14
N PHE A 187 15.66 11.10 23.34
CA PHE A 187 14.58 11.80 22.63
C PHE A 187 14.42 13.23 23.14
N GLN A 188 14.62 14.20 22.24
CA GLN A 188 14.34 15.61 22.51
C GLN A 188 12.87 15.89 22.23
N SER A 189 12.16 16.54 23.15
CA SER A 189 10.76 16.95 22.98
C SER A 189 9.89 15.85 22.31
N PRO A 190 9.81 14.63 22.90
CA PRO A 190 9.27 13.45 22.22
C PRO A 190 7.82 13.62 21.74
N LEU A 191 7.00 14.39 22.45
CA LEU A 191 5.62 14.72 22.06
C LEU A 191 5.50 15.47 20.72
N LYS A 192 6.59 16.08 20.25
CA LYS A 192 6.68 16.83 18.99
C LYS A 192 7.54 16.12 17.95
N ASN A 193 8.67 15.57 18.40
CA ASN A 193 9.73 15.12 17.51
C ASN A 193 9.62 13.65 17.14
N VAL A 194 8.95 12.83 17.96
CA VAL A 194 8.64 11.44 17.63
C VAL A 194 7.22 11.38 17.08
N LYS A 195 7.09 10.81 15.89
CA LYS A 195 5.79 10.53 15.26
C LYS A 195 5.71 9.05 14.92
N VAL A 196 4.50 8.50 14.91
CA VAL A 196 4.29 7.08 14.62
C VAL A 196 3.26 6.93 13.52
N LEU A 197 3.52 6.02 12.59
CA LEU A 197 2.53 5.52 11.62
C LEU A 197 2.25 4.05 11.97
N LEU A 198 1.00 3.73 12.28
CA LEU A 198 0.56 2.36 12.51
C LEU A 198 -0.12 1.84 11.26
N LEU A 199 0.19 0.60 10.87
CA LEU A 199 -0.34 -0.03 9.66
C LEU A 199 -0.92 -1.40 9.98
N GLN A 200 -2.06 -1.73 9.37
CA GLN A 200 -2.61 -3.08 9.29
C GLN A 200 -2.25 -3.66 7.92
N ASN A 201 -1.67 -4.85 7.89
CA ASN A 201 -1.27 -5.60 6.69
C ASN A 201 -0.41 -4.78 5.70
N GLY A 202 0.35 -3.82 6.22
CA GLY A 202 1.21 -2.92 5.42
C GLY A 202 0.46 -1.89 4.57
N GLN A 203 -0.86 -1.74 4.74
CA GLN A 203 -1.66 -0.80 3.96
C GLN A 203 -1.46 0.64 4.45
N ILE A 204 -0.66 1.42 3.71
CA ILE A 204 -0.34 2.82 4.05
C ILE A 204 -1.59 3.73 3.99
N SER A 205 -2.54 3.46 3.08
CA SER A 205 -3.69 4.34 2.84
C SER A 205 -4.67 4.43 4.02
N THR A 206 -4.71 3.41 4.88
CA THR A 206 -5.59 3.32 6.06
C THR A 206 -4.80 3.44 7.37
N GLY A 207 -3.53 3.83 7.29
CA GLY A 207 -2.66 3.93 8.46
C GLY A 207 -3.14 4.96 9.47
N ILE A 208 -2.96 4.66 10.76
CA ILE A 208 -3.24 5.59 11.85
C ILE A 208 -2.01 6.47 12.07
N THR A 209 -2.21 7.78 12.05
CA THR A 209 -1.17 8.81 12.24
C THR A 209 -1.45 9.65 13.48
N ASP A 210 -0.51 10.55 13.80
CA ASP A 210 -0.64 11.60 14.83
C ASP A 210 -0.92 11.08 16.25
N VAL A 211 -0.50 9.85 16.54
CA VAL A 211 -0.54 9.26 17.89
C VAL A 211 0.67 9.75 18.68
N LYS A 212 0.42 10.40 19.82
CA LYS A 212 1.45 10.87 20.77
C LYS A 212 1.75 9.78 21.80
N PRO A 213 2.92 9.75 22.44
CA PRO A 213 3.12 8.87 23.59
C PRO A 213 2.24 9.31 24.76
N MET A 214 1.66 8.35 25.49
CA MET A 214 0.84 8.63 26.67
C MET A 214 1.69 9.10 27.84
N TYR A 215 2.82 8.44 28.04
CA TYR A 215 3.78 8.75 29.09
C TYR A 215 5.18 8.27 28.70
N THR A 216 6.16 8.74 29.46
CA THR A 216 7.57 8.40 29.27
C THR A 216 8.12 7.79 30.55
N ILE A 217 8.83 6.68 30.45
CA ILE A 217 9.55 6.05 31.57
C ILE A 217 11.04 6.14 31.25
N GLY A 218 11.77 7.06 31.89
CA GLY A 218 13.14 7.36 31.51
C GLY A 218 13.21 7.92 30.08
N ASN A 219 13.72 7.13 29.14
CA ASN A 219 13.76 7.45 27.70
C ASN A 219 12.75 6.64 26.87
N ASP A 220 12.03 5.70 27.48
CA ASP A 220 11.05 4.85 26.80
C ASP A 220 9.73 5.61 26.62
N LEU A 221 9.24 5.67 25.38
CA LEU A 221 7.95 6.28 25.04
C LEU A 221 6.87 5.20 24.99
N ILE A 222 5.82 5.34 25.78
CA ILE A 222 4.82 4.29 25.96
C ILE A 222 3.48 4.68 25.31
N TYR A 223 2.94 3.75 24.52
CA TYR A 223 1.68 3.87 23.78
C TYR A 223 0.76 2.70 24.17
N LYS A 224 -0.21 2.97 25.05
CA LYS A 224 -1.16 1.98 25.58
C LYS A 224 -2.58 2.56 25.57
N TYR A 225 -2.96 3.08 24.41
CA TYR A 225 -4.27 3.69 24.22
C TYR A 225 -5.35 2.62 24.15
N ASP A 226 -6.58 3.04 24.46
CA ASP A 226 -7.77 2.19 24.41
C ASP A 226 -8.70 2.57 23.24
N ALA A 227 -8.32 3.55 22.41
CA ALA A 227 -9.10 3.96 21.24
C ALA A 227 -8.22 4.42 20.05
N GLU A 228 -7.19 5.22 20.31
CA GLU A 228 -6.39 5.91 19.30
C GLU A 228 -5.49 4.95 18.50
N THR A 229 -5.14 3.80 19.07
CA THR A 229 -4.29 2.78 18.43
C THR A 229 -5.07 1.51 18.07
N GLN A 230 -6.35 1.66 17.72
CA GLN A 230 -7.23 0.56 17.36
C GLN A 230 -7.50 0.48 15.86
N PHE A 231 -7.39 -0.74 15.33
CA PHE A 231 -7.88 -1.09 14.02
C PHE A 231 -9.18 -1.90 14.13
N TRP A 232 -10.05 -1.73 13.15
CA TRP A 232 -11.07 -2.74 12.88
C TRP A 232 -10.38 -4.06 12.54
N ALA A 233 -10.85 -5.16 13.13
CA ALA A 233 -10.17 -6.44 13.04
C ALA A 233 -10.28 -7.09 11.65
N GLU A 234 -11.20 -6.61 10.81
CA GLU A 234 -11.51 -7.16 9.49
C GLU A 234 -11.87 -8.67 9.55
N ASN A 235 -11.78 -9.33 8.40
CA ASN A 235 -11.93 -10.77 8.24
C ASN A 235 -10.82 -11.25 7.29
N GLU A 236 -10.55 -12.55 7.27
CA GLU A 236 -9.56 -13.13 6.37
C GLU A 236 -9.88 -12.78 4.91
N TYR A 237 -8.86 -12.45 4.13
CA TYR A 237 -8.97 -12.21 2.71
C TYR A 237 -9.52 -13.45 2.00
N LEU A 238 -10.38 -13.20 1.01
CA LEU A 238 -10.72 -14.22 0.03
C LEU A 238 -9.52 -14.45 -0.89
N PHE A 239 -9.51 -15.57 -1.61
CA PHE A 239 -8.52 -15.80 -2.65
C PHE A 239 -9.12 -16.51 -3.85
N PHE A 240 -8.42 -16.37 -4.96
CA PHE A 240 -8.52 -17.31 -6.06
C PHE A 240 -7.13 -17.75 -6.49
N GLU A 241 -7.08 -18.91 -7.14
CA GLU A 241 -5.86 -19.43 -7.72
C GLU A 241 -6.10 -19.86 -9.16
N ASN A 242 -5.32 -19.34 -10.12
CA ASN A 242 -5.41 -19.70 -11.54
C ASN A 242 -4.03 -20.06 -12.13
N LYS A 243 -3.19 -20.77 -11.34
CA LYS A 243 -1.88 -21.26 -11.82
C LYS A 243 -2.00 -22.13 -13.07
N ASP A 244 -3.08 -22.91 -13.16
CA ASP A 244 -3.56 -23.49 -14.42
C ASP A 244 -4.75 -22.66 -14.92
N ILE A 245 -4.50 -21.80 -15.90
CA ILE A 245 -5.50 -20.86 -16.44
C ILE A 245 -6.66 -21.53 -17.17
N ARG A 246 -6.57 -22.84 -17.44
CA ARG A 246 -7.60 -23.60 -18.17
C ARG A 246 -8.46 -24.46 -17.25
N SER A 247 -8.11 -24.58 -15.97
CA SER A 247 -8.73 -25.52 -15.04
C SER A 247 -9.55 -24.83 -13.95
N ALA A 248 -10.82 -25.21 -13.84
CA ALA A 248 -11.67 -24.85 -12.71
C ALA A 248 -11.14 -25.49 -11.41
N ASN A 249 -11.43 -24.87 -10.27
CA ASN A 249 -11.00 -25.34 -8.96
C ASN A 249 -11.94 -24.81 -7.86
N ASN A 250 -11.54 -24.91 -6.59
CA ASN A 250 -12.37 -24.53 -5.44
C ASN A 250 -12.74 -23.04 -5.39
N SER A 251 -12.02 -22.17 -6.10
CA SER A 251 -12.29 -20.73 -6.19
C SER A 251 -12.89 -20.30 -7.54
N ILE A 252 -12.68 -21.08 -8.60
CA ILE A 252 -13.08 -20.79 -9.97
C ILE A 252 -14.10 -21.82 -10.42
N GLY A 253 -15.35 -21.41 -10.60
CA GLY A 253 -16.44 -22.31 -10.98
C GLY A 253 -16.52 -22.61 -12.47
N ARG A 254 -16.03 -21.70 -13.32
CA ARG A 254 -16.06 -21.87 -14.78
C ARG A 254 -14.92 -21.11 -15.44
N ILE A 255 -14.36 -21.71 -16.48
CA ILE A 255 -13.39 -21.05 -17.36
C ILE A 255 -13.92 -21.10 -18.79
N GLU A 256 -13.79 -19.98 -19.49
CA GLU A 256 -14.14 -19.87 -20.90
C GLU A 256 -12.92 -19.38 -21.67
N SER A 257 -12.74 -19.97 -22.86
CA SER A 257 -11.77 -19.50 -23.85
C SER A 257 -12.55 -19.01 -25.06
N GLY A 258 -12.48 -17.70 -25.32
CA GLY A 258 -13.27 -17.05 -26.36
C GLY A 258 -13.23 -15.54 -26.13
N GLY A 259 -12.69 -14.79 -27.09
CA GLY A 259 -12.53 -13.33 -26.99
C GLY A 259 -11.10 -12.82 -26.85
N GLY A 260 -10.08 -13.64 -27.17
CA GLY A 260 -8.67 -13.21 -27.25
C GLY A 260 -7.81 -13.54 -26.03
N THR A 261 -8.42 -13.63 -24.83
CA THR A 261 -7.76 -14.09 -23.58
C THR A 261 -8.64 -15.11 -22.86
N TYR A 262 -8.18 -15.63 -21.72
CA TYR A 262 -8.99 -16.52 -20.87
C TYR A 262 -9.92 -15.71 -19.95
N ASN A 263 -11.09 -16.28 -19.68
CA ASN A 263 -12.08 -15.75 -18.75
C ASN A 263 -12.28 -16.75 -17.61
N ALA A 264 -12.01 -16.34 -16.37
CA ALA A 264 -12.22 -17.15 -15.17
C ALA A 264 -13.35 -16.56 -14.34
N TYR A 265 -14.41 -17.34 -14.12
CA TYR A 265 -15.57 -16.97 -13.33
C TYR A 265 -15.42 -17.53 -11.92
N LEU A 266 -15.29 -16.64 -10.94
CA LEU A 266 -15.24 -17.04 -9.54
C LEU A 266 -16.62 -17.49 -9.07
N TYR A 267 -16.66 -18.37 -8.06
CA TYR A 267 -17.91 -18.63 -7.35
C TYR A 267 -18.43 -17.34 -6.70
N THR A 268 -19.75 -17.15 -6.69
CA THR A 268 -20.38 -16.01 -6.02
C THR A 268 -20.08 -16.05 -4.53
N ASN A 269 -19.37 -15.04 -4.03
CA ASN A 269 -19.15 -14.86 -2.60
C ASN A 269 -20.42 -14.30 -1.95
N ASN A 270 -20.65 -14.61 -0.69
CA ASN A 270 -21.70 -13.98 0.11
C ASN A 270 -21.06 -12.99 1.08
N ALA A 271 -21.75 -11.90 1.40
CA ALA A 271 -21.35 -11.01 2.48
C ALA A 271 -21.20 -11.82 3.79
N ARG A 272 -20.03 -11.72 4.43
CA ARG A 272 -19.68 -12.55 5.60
C ARG A 272 -19.97 -11.87 6.93
N GLY A 273 -20.15 -10.54 6.98
CA GLY A 273 -20.17 -9.79 8.24
C GLY A 273 -21.33 -10.07 9.21
N LYS A 274 -22.33 -10.85 8.81
CA LYS A 274 -23.42 -11.32 9.69
C LYS A 274 -23.25 -12.79 10.12
N ASN A 275 -22.25 -13.49 9.61
CA ASN A 275 -21.98 -14.87 9.93
C ASN A 275 -21.01 -14.97 11.13
N PRO A 276 -20.97 -16.10 11.84
CA PRO A 276 -19.89 -16.36 12.79
C PRO A 276 -18.52 -16.39 12.10
N TYR A 277 -17.46 -16.00 12.82
CA TYR A 277 -16.09 -16.13 12.33
C TYR A 277 -15.79 -17.60 11.98
N THR A 278 -15.12 -17.80 10.85
CA THR A 278 -14.59 -19.10 10.43
C THR A 278 -13.14 -18.89 10.03
N PHE A 279 -12.25 -19.67 10.63
CA PHE A 279 -10.83 -19.62 10.30
C PHE A 279 -10.61 -19.96 8.82
N PHE A 280 -9.96 -19.05 8.10
CA PHE A 280 -9.74 -19.15 6.65
C PHE A 280 -8.36 -18.59 6.31
N PRO A 281 -7.28 -19.39 6.44
CA PRO A 281 -5.90 -18.91 6.25
C PRO A 281 -5.68 -18.19 4.93
N ASP A 282 -4.94 -17.08 5.00
CA ASP A 282 -4.61 -16.26 3.84
C ASP A 282 -3.14 -15.80 3.85
N ALA A 283 -2.79 -14.92 2.91
CA ALA A 283 -1.50 -14.23 2.85
C ALA A 283 -1.65 -12.71 3.03
N ASN A 284 -2.61 -12.27 3.86
CA ASN A 284 -2.85 -10.89 4.26
C ASN A 284 -2.94 -9.89 3.10
N GLY A 285 -3.62 -10.28 2.02
CA GLY A 285 -3.82 -9.44 0.83
C GLY A 285 -2.73 -9.58 -0.25
N ASN A 286 -1.68 -10.36 0.00
CA ASN A 286 -0.60 -10.59 -0.97
C ASN A 286 -1.05 -11.41 -2.19
N PHE A 287 -0.24 -11.40 -3.24
CA PHE A 287 -0.42 -12.22 -4.42
C PHE A 287 0.92 -12.84 -4.84
N ILE A 288 0.88 -13.93 -5.59
CA ILE A 288 2.06 -14.65 -6.07
C ILE A 288 1.82 -14.96 -7.54
N VAL A 289 2.57 -14.30 -8.42
CA VAL A 289 2.55 -14.59 -9.86
C VAL A 289 3.14 -15.98 -10.07
N LYS A 290 2.33 -16.89 -10.61
CA LYS A 290 2.74 -18.27 -10.84
C LYS A 290 1.84 -18.95 -11.87
N ASN A 291 2.45 -19.66 -12.81
CA ASN A 291 1.78 -20.60 -13.68
C ASN A 291 2.45 -21.98 -13.60
N ILE A 292 1.70 -23.02 -13.93
CA ILE A 292 2.24 -24.38 -13.98
C ILE A 292 3.14 -24.55 -15.21
N ASN A 293 4.17 -25.40 -15.09
CA ASN A 293 5.09 -25.76 -16.18
C ASN A 293 5.83 -24.57 -16.82
N ALA A 294 6.09 -23.52 -16.03
CA ALA A 294 6.86 -22.35 -16.44
C ALA A 294 8.28 -22.37 -15.88
N GLU A 295 9.24 -21.93 -16.68
CA GLU A 295 10.61 -21.66 -16.24
C GLU A 295 10.71 -20.26 -15.62
N ASN A 296 10.01 -19.28 -16.20
CA ASN A 296 9.98 -17.92 -15.70
C ASN A 296 8.56 -17.36 -15.62
N ASN A 297 7.98 -17.44 -14.42
CA ASN A 297 6.64 -16.95 -14.12
C ASN A 297 6.48 -15.42 -14.35
N GLU A 298 7.56 -14.63 -14.36
CA GLU A 298 7.47 -13.18 -14.60
C GLU A 298 7.02 -12.85 -16.03
N VAL A 299 7.37 -13.69 -17.01
CA VAL A 299 7.10 -13.45 -18.44
C VAL A 299 6.24 -14.53 -19.09
N GLU A 300 6.07 -15.69 -18.46
CA GLU A 300 5.27 -16.80 -19.00
C GLU A 300 3.87 -16.88 -18.39
N ALA A 301 3.61 -16.21 -17.27
CA ALA A 301 2.28 -16.12 -16.69
C ALA A 301 1.38 -15.22 -17.55
N ASP A 302 0.23 -15.74 -17.96
CA ASP A 302 -0.72 -15.03 -18.80
C ASP A 302 -1.64 -14.13 -17.96
N TYR A 303 -2.37 -13.23 -18.62
CA TYR A 303 -3.46 -12.48 -18.00
C TYR A 303 -4.81 -13.12 -18.35
N ALA A 304 -5.69 -13.15 -17.36
CA ALA A 304 -7.08 -13.56 -17.54
C ALA A 304 -8.02 -12.46 -17.05
N TRP A 305 -9.20 -12.39 -17.66
CA TRP A 305 -10.33 -11.68 -17.07
C TRP A 305 -10.87 -12.51 -15.93
N ILE A 306 -10.77 -11.99 -14.71
CA ILE A 306 -11.34 -12.59 -13.51
C ILE A 306 -12.68 -11.92 -13.24
N PHE A 307 -13.76 -12.70 -13.31
CA PHE A 307 -15.12 -12.24 -13.05
C PHE A 307 -15.44 -12.47 -11.57
N PHE A 308 -15.36 -11.39 -10.81
CA PHE A 308 -15.77 -11.33 -9.41
C PHE A 308 -17.29 -11.26 -9.31
N SER A 309 -17.83 -11.93 -8.29
CA SER A 309 -19.26 -12.04 -8.04
C SER A 309 -19.53 -12.00 -6.53
N LEU A 310 -20.39 -11.09 -6.10
CA LEU A 310 -20.73 -10.88 -4.69
C LEU A 310 -22.24 -10.74 -4.49
N SER A 311 -22.80 -11.62 -3.68
CA SER A 311 -24.15 -11.50 -3.12
C SER A 311 -24.11 -10.72 -1.80
N ALA A 312 -24.54 -9.46 -1.86
CA ALA A 312 -24.59 -8.55 -0.72
C ALA A 312 -25.90 -7.74 -0.69
N PRO A 313 -27.08 -8.38 -0.56
CA PRO A 313 -28.38 -7.71 -0.70
C PRO A 313 -28.61 -6.60 0.34
N SER A 314 -28.03 -6.73 1.54
CA SER A 314 -28.08 -5.70 2.59
C SER A 314 -27.34 -4.39 2.24
N TYR A 315 -26.61 -4.37 1.12
CA TYR A 315 -25.80 -3.24 0.66
C TYR A 315 -26.31 -2.62 -0.65
N TYR A 316 -27.47 -3.05 -1.16
CA TYR A 316 -28.08 -2.44 -2.34
C TYR A 316 -28.38 -0.95 -2.12
N GLY A 317 -28.02 -0.11 -3.09
CA GLY A 317 -28.30 1.34 -3.07
C GLY A 317 -27.44 2.15 -2.09
N LYS A 318 -26.38 1.55 -1.52
CA LYS A 318 -25.43 2.22 -0.61
C LYS A 318 -24.17 2.70 -1.37
N ASP A 319 -23.10 2.93 -0.62
CA ASP A 319 -21.77 3.30 -1.12
C ASP A 319 -21.18 2.30 -2.12
N GLY A 320 -20.09 2.70 -2.78
CA GLY A 320 -19.42 1.86 -3.77
C GLY A 320 -18.75 0.65 -3.13
N ILE A 321 -18.89 -0.52 -3.74
CA ILE A 321 -18.16 -1.74 -3.36
C ILE A 321 -17.00 -1.91 -4.32
N TYR A 322 -15.80 -2.13 -3.81
CA TYR A 322 -14.57 -2.26 -4.58
C TYR A 322 -13.89 -3.60 -4.29
N VAL A 323 -13.29 -4.20 -5.32
CA VAL A 323 -12.36 -5.33 -5.16
C VAL A 323 -10.98 -4.77 -4.80
N SER A 324 -10.42 -5.19 -3.67
CA SER A 324 -9.21 -4.59 -3.11
C SER A 324 -8.22 -5.66 -2.65
N GLY A 325 -6.94 -5.47 -2.94
CA GLY A 325 -5.84 -6.32 -2.49
C GLY A 325 -4.48 -5.71 -2.83
N MET A 326 -3.39 -6.41 -2.53
CA MET A 326 -2.05 -5.89 -2.83
C MET A 326 -1.81 -5.76 -4.34
N PHE A 327 -2.41 -6.64 -5.16
CA PHE A 327 -2.25 -6.66 -6.62
C PHE A 327 -2.70 -5.35 -7.30
N ASN A 328 -3.58 -4.58 -6.67
CA ASN A 328 -4.03 -3.27 -7.14
C ASN A 328 -3.68 -2.13 -6.18
N ASN A 329 -2.71 -2.34 -5.27
CA ASN A 329 -2.30 -1.36 -4.25
C ASN A 329 -3.49 -0.85 -3.40
N PHE A 330 -4.47 -1.72 -3.14
CA PHE A 330 -5.71 -1.41 -2.44
C PHE A 330 -6.50 -0.22 -3.05
N ALA A 331 -6.32 0.06 -4.34
CA ALA A 331 -6.92 1.21 -5.00
C ALA A 331 -8.45 1.13 -5.08
N LEU A 332 -9.10 2.29 -4.90
CA LEU A 332 -10.56 2.45 -4.98
C LEU A 332 -10.95 3.20 -6.27
N SER A 333 -10.38 2.76 -7.40
CA SER A 333 -10.64 3.37 -8.71
C SER A 333 -11.90 2.78 -9.36
N PRO A 334 -12.48 3.45 -10.38
CA PRO A 334 -13.62 2.92 -11.14
C PRO A 334 -13.37 1.55 -11.79
N GLU A 335 -12.10 1.22 -12.07
CA GLU A 335 -11.71 -0.10 -12.60
C GLU A 335 -12.02 -1.23 -11.60
N TYR A 336 -11.98 -0.96 -10.30
CA TYR A 336 -12.17 -1.96 -9.25
C TYR A 336 -13.55 -1.88 -8.59
N LYS A 337 -14.38 -0.90 -8.97
CA LYS A 337 -15.73 -0.73 -8.46
C LYS A 337 -16.67 -1.78 -9.07
N MET A 338 -17.35 -2.54 -8.20
CA MET A 338 -18.34 -3.55 -8.57
C MET A 338 -19.63 -2.90 -9.07
N ASP A 339 -20.25 -3.53 -10.07
CA ASP A 339 -21.48 -3.08 -10.69
C ASP A 339 -22.65 -3.97 -10.21
N TYR A 340 -23.77 -3.36 -9.81
CA TYR A 340 -24.93 -4.12 -9.34
C TYR A 340 -25.79 -4.61 -10.52
N ASN A 341 -25.91 -5.92 -10.66
CA ASN A 341 -26.80 -6.56 -11.62
C ASN A 341 -28.21 -6.72 -11.02
N THR A 342 -29.15 -5.87 -11.43
CA THR A 342 -30.53 -5.88 -10.93
C THR A 342 -31.32 -7.13 -11.29
N THR A 343 -30.98 -7.79 -12.41
CA THR A 343 -31.65 -9.03 -12.84
C THR A 343 -31.25 -10.21 -11.97
N LYS A 344 -29.96 -10.30 -11.59
CA LYS A 344 -29.43 -11.39 -10.76
C LYS A 344 -29.44 -11.09 -9.26
N GLY A 345 -29.57 -9.81 -8.88
CA GLY A 345 -29.53 -9.36 -7.49
C GLY A 345 -28.13 -9.41 -6.85
N ILE A 346 -27.06 -9.43 -7.66
CA ILE A 346 -25.66 -9.56 -7.21
C ILE A 346 -24.78 -8.45 -7.79
N TYR A 347 -23.64 -8.21 -7.16
CA TYR A 347 -22.59 -7.36 -7.67
C TYR A 347 -21.62 -8.16 -8.53
N GLU A 348 -21.22 -7.63 -9.68
CA GLU A 348 -20.30 -8.27 -10.63
C GLU A 348 -19.21 -7.30 -11.08
N LYS A 349 -17.99 -7.80 -11.32
CA LYS A 349 -16.91 -7.03 -11.95
C LYS A 349 -15.92 -7.94 -12.66
N ALA A 350 -15.52 -7.58 -13.87
CA ALA A 350 -14.39 -8.21 -14.55
C ALA A 350 -13.13 -7.38 -14.35
N ILE A 351 -12.04 -8.00 -13.88
CA ILE A 351 -10.74 -7.36 -13.68
C ILE A 351 -9.67 -8.23 -14.34
N MET A 352 -8.79 -7.63 -15.13
CA MET A 352 -7.67 -8.33 -15.75
C MET A 352 -6.55 -8.55 -14.73
N ILE A 353 -6.24 -9.81 -14.41
CA ILE A 353 -5.25 -10.19 -13.38
C ILE A 353 -4.32 -11.28 -13.93
N LYS A 354 -3.03 -11.17 -13.62
CA LYS A 354 -1.99 -12.12 -14.01
C LYS A 354 -2.14 -13.45 -13.27
N GLN A 355 -1.79 -14.57 -13.91
CA GLN A 355 -1.91 -15.89 -13.30
C GLN A 355 -1.16 -16.02 -11.97
N GLY A 356 -1.79 -16.71 -11.02
CA GLY A 356 -1.17 -16.96 -9.74
C GLY A 356 -2.17 -17.25 -8.62
N PHE A 357 -1.68 -17.10 -7.40
CA PHE A 357 -2.51 -16.97 -6.21
C PHE A 357 -2.73 -15.49 -5.94
N THR A 358 -3.97 -15.06 -5.70
CA THR A 358 -4.27 -13.65 -5.40
C THR A 358 -5.27 -13.55 -4.25
N ASN A 359 -4.87 -12.88 -3.16
CA ASN A 359 -5.82 -12.46 -2.14
C ASN A 359 -6.57 -11.19 -2.54
N TYR A 360 -7.83 -11.11 -2.15
CA TYR A 360 -8.68 -9.94 -2.32
C TYR A 360 -9.74 -9.86 -1.22
N LYS A 361 -10.30 -8.68 -1.03
CA LYS A 361 -11.48 -8.43 -0.18
C LYS A 361 -12.43 -7.45 -0.86
N TYR A 362 -13.65 -7.38 -0.36
CA TYR A 362 -14.63 -6.38 -0.80
C TYR A 362 -14.66 -5.22 0.19
N VAL A 363 -14.38 -4.02 -0.30
CA VAL A 363 -14.29 -2.79 0.51
C VAL A 363 -15.42 -1.85 0.16
N ILE A 364 -16.08 -1.28 1.17
CA ILE A 364 -17.07 -0.22 0.99
C ILE A 364 -16.34 1.11 1.09
N ALA A 365 -16.57 1.99 0.11
CA ALA A 365 -16.09 3.35 0.18
C ALA A 365 -17.06 4.35 -0.44
N ASP A 366 -17.11 5.52 0.18
CA ASP A 366 -17.89 6.64 -0.32
C ASP A 366 -17.28 7.25 -1.61
N LYS A 367 -17.94 8.27 -2.16
CA LYS A 367 -17.46 8.97 -3.37
C LYS A 367 -16.14 9.70 -3.19
N THR A 368 -15.71 9.97 -1.95
CA THR A 368 -14.43 10.60 -1.64
C THR A 368 -13.29 9.59 -1.49
N GLY A 369 -13.61 8.29 -1.51
CA GLY A 369 -12.66 7.21 -1.29
C GLY A 369 -12.45 6.89 0.20
N LYS A 370 -13.30 7.42 1.10
CA LYS A 370 -13.25 7.08 2.52
C LYS A 370 -13.87 5.70 2.73
N VAL A 371 -13.09 4.80 3.31
CA VAL A 371 -13.50 3.43 3.62
C VAL A 371 -14.44 3.39 4.82
N ASP A 372 -15.54 2.66 4.70
CA ASP A 372 -16.41 2.29 5.84
C ASP A 372 -15.96 0.94 6.41
N ALA A 373 -14.98 1.00 7.32
CA ALA A 373 -14.43 -0.19 7.95
C ALA A 373 -15.36 -0.77 9.04
N GLU A 374 -16.22 0.04 9.65
CA GLU A 374 -17.16 -0.42 10.68
C GLU A 374 -18.20 -1.38 10.09
N ASN A 375 -18.78 -1.00 8.94
CA ASN A 375 -19.82 -1.78 8.28
C ASN A 375 -19.28 -2.70 7.17
N ALA A 376 -18.02 -3.11 7.26
CA ALA A 376 -17.33 -3.93 6.27
C ALA A 376 -18.18 -5.15 5.84
N ILE A 377 -18.22 -5.41 4.53
CA ILE A 377 -19.02 -6.50 3.92
C ILE A 377 -18.66 -7.86 4.52
N ASP A 378 -17.38 -8.04 4.77
CA ASP A 378 -16.83 -9.28 5.28
C ASP A 378 -16.88 -9.38 6.81
N GLY A 379 -17.24 -8.29 7.50
CA GLY A 379 -17.29 -8.21 8.96
C GLY A 379 -15.96 -7.83 9.61
N ASN A 380 -16.02 -7.76 10.94
CA ASN A 380 -14.89 -7.46 11.81
C ASN A 380 -14.88 -8.46 12.96
N TYR A 381 -13.86 -9.30 13.01
CA TYR A 381 -13.74 -10.36 14.01
C TYR A 381 -12.38 -10.30 14.67
N TYR A 382 -12.36 -10.16 16.00
CA TYR A 382 -11.11 -10.07 16.76
C TYR A 382 -10.20 -11.32 16.63
N GLN A 383 -10.72 -12.43 16.08
CA GLN A 383 -9.94 -13.65 15.84
C GLN A 383 -9.14 -13.60 14.54
N THR A 384 -9.44 -12.66 13.64
CA THR A 384 -8.82 -12.56 12.32
C THR A 384 -7.31 -12.41 12.42
N GLU A 385 -6.57 -13.16 11.61
CA GLU A 385 -5.13 -13.02 11.52
C GLU A 385 -4.74 -11.77 10.72
N SER A 386 -3.88 -10.94 11.28
CA SER A 386 -3.39 -9.71 10.67
C SER A 386 -2.02 -9.36 11.20
N ASN A 387 -1.22 -8.75 10.35
CA ASN A 387 0.10 -8.24 10.70
C ASN A 387 0.06 -6.73 10.88
N TYR A 388 0.52 -6.25 12.03
CA TYR A 388 0.56 -4.85 12.38
C TYR A 388 1.99 -4.33 12.42
N PHE A 389 2.17 -3.09 11.95
CA PHE A 389 3.47 -2.43 11.88
C PHE A 389 3.40 -1.08 12.58
N ALA A 390 4.43 -0.76 13.38
CA ALA A 390 4.63 0.60 13.88
C ALA A 390 5.92 1.17 13.27
N ILE A 391 5.77 2.23 12.49
CA ILE A 391 6.86 2.95 11.84
C ILE A 391 7.16 4.21 12.66
N VAL A 392 8.36 4.29 13.21
CA VAL A 392 8.75 5.36 14.14
C VAL A 392 9.58 6.39 13.41
N TYR A 393 9.06 7.61 13.35
CA TYR A 393 9.73 8.76 12.78
C TYR A 393 10.33 9.61 13.88
N TYR A 394 11.50 10.19 13.61
CA TYR A 394 12.13 11.12 14.51
C TYR A 394 12.83 12.24 13.74
N ARG A 395 12.59 13.48 14.19
CA ARG A 395 13.29 14.66 13.70
C ARG A 395 13.77 15.48 14.88
N GLU A 396 15.08 15.54 15.05
CA GLU A 396 15.70 16.44 16.03
C GLU A 396 15.43 17.90 15.67
N ASN A 397 15.55 18.80 16.64
CA ASN A 397 15.23 20.22 16.45
C ASN A 397 16.03 20.89 15.31
N ASN A 398 17.23 20.39 15.04
CA ASN A 398 18.13 20.91 14.00
C ASN A 398 18.17 20.04 12.73
N GLN A 399 17.40 18.96 12.67
CA GLN A 399 17.36 18.08 11.50
C GLN A 399 16.42 18.61 10.42
N ARG A 400 16.73 18.28 9.18
CA ARG A 400 16.04 18.80 8.00
C ARG A 400 14.90 17.92 7.50
N TYR A 401 14.78 16.67 7.96
CA TYR A 401 13.77 15.73 7.48
C TYR A 401 13.33 14.80 8.61
N ASP A 402 12.18 14.17 8.43
CA ASP A 402 11.68 13.13 9.32
C ASP A 402 12.35 11.78 9.00
N ARG A 403 13.35 11.38 9.79
CA ARG A 403 13.99 10.04 9.70
C ARG A 403 13.03 8.97 10.13
N VAL A 404 13.16 7.76 9.59
CA VAL A 404 12.49 6.57 10.14
C VAL A 404 13.52 5.75 10.90
N ILE A 405 13.45 5.79 12.23
CA ILE A 405 14.50 5.30 13.13
C ILE A 405 14.25 3.88 13.66
N GLY A 406 13.08 3.31 13.38
CA GLY A 406 12.74 1.96 13.79
C GLY A 406 11.41 1.48 13.22
N LYS A 407 11.25 0.16 13.24
CA LYS A 407 10.03 -0.55 12.87
C LYS A 407 9.70 -1.60 13.93
N GLY A 408 8.47 -1.62 14.40
CA GLY A 408 7.89 -2.72 15.18
C GLY A 408 6.98 -3.57 14.32
N VAL A 409 6.88 -4.87 14.63
CA VAL A 409 5.95 -5.80 13.99
C VAL A 409 5.31 -6.68 15.06
N ALA A 410 3.99 -6.88 14.97
CA ALA A 410 3.25 -7.86 15.77
C ALA A 410 2.12 -8.47 14.95
N SER A 411 1.78 -9.73 15.24
CA SER A 411 0.66 -10.44 14.62
C SER A 411 -0.48 -10.64 15.63
N SER A 412 -1.73 -10.61 15.17
CA SER A 412 -2.90 -10.95 15.99
C SER A 412 -3.02 -12.46 16.29
N THR A 413 -2.16 -13.31 15.73
CA THR A 413 -2.07 -14.73 16.11
C THR A 413 -1.77 -14.95 17.60
N ASN A 414 -1.12 -13.96 18.24
CA ASN A 414 -0.76 -13.98 19.66
C ASN A 414 -1.50 -12.87 20.44
N ILE A 415 -2.82 -12.73 20.25
CA ILE A 415 -3.62 -11.77 21.03
C ILE A 415 -3.54 -12.10 22.53
N ILE A 416 -3.23 -11.08 23.32
CA ILE A 416 -3.24 -11.14 24.79
C ILE A 416 -4.46 -10.38 25.30
N ASN A 417 -5.17 -10.94 26.28
CA ASN A 417 -6.30 -10.29 26.95
C ASN A 417 -5.85 -9.25 27.98
#